data_AF-A0A5D4SEP1-F1
#
_entry.id   AF-A0A5D4SEP1-F1
#
_cell.length_a   1.000
_cell.length_b   1.000
_cell.length_c   1.000
_cell.angle_alpha   90.00
_cell.angle_beta   90.00
_cell.angle_gamma   90.00
#
_symmetry.space_group_name_H-M   'P 1'
#
loop_
_entity.id
_entity.type
_entity.pdbx_description
1 polymer ?
#
loop_
_entity_poly.entity_id
_entity_poly.type
_entity_poly.pdbx_seq_one_letter_code
_entity_poly.pdbx_strand_id
1 'polypeptide(L)'
;MSAAKDEKVAKIHSDYSKQKQDQQLKQQKRRRGLYRRLSLFFCLALVFGILMGKTLLDQRAILQEKEDRKEVVQQELAKLKKEQQRLEEEIVKLNDDDYIAKIARRDYFMSEEDEIIFNIPDDSSSD
;
A
#
# COMPACT_ATOMS: atom_id res chain seq x y z
N MET A 1 58.01 -38.18 -3.13
CA MET A 1 57.81 -39.64 -3.00
C MET A 1 56.51 -39.84 -2.25
N SER A 2 55.52 -40.64 -2.64
CA SER A 2 55.44 -41.76 -3.56
C SER A 2 54.00 -41.81 -4.07
N ALA A 3 53.81 -42.04 -5.37
CA ALA A 3 52.50 -42.29 -5.96
C ALA A 3 52.02 -43.66 -5.47
N ALA A 4 50.85 -43.70 -4.82
CA ALA A 4 50.22 -44.94 -4.40
C ALA A 4 49.88 -45.77 -5.65
N LYS A 5 50.54 -46.93 -5.74
CA LYS A 5 50.49 -47.88 -6.84
C LYS A 5 49.12 -48.54 -6.83
N ASP A 6 48.31 -48.33 -7.88
CA ASP A 6 47.06 -49.06 -8.09
C ASP A 6 47.38 -50.54 -8.33
N GLU A 7 47.34 -51.34 -7.26
CA GLU A 7 47.35 -52.79 -7.37
C GLU A 7 46.07 -53.26 -8.06
N LYS A 8 46.23 -53.84 -9.25
CA LYS A 8 45.16 -54.52 -9.98
C LYS A 8 44.81 -55.83 -9.28
N VAL A 9 44.08 -55.73 -8.17
CA VAL A 9 43.54 -56.90 -7.46
C VAL A 9 42.34 -57.46 -8.26
N ALA A 10 42.42 -58.74 -8.61
CA ALA A 10 41.36 -59.44 -9.35
C ALA A 10 40.05 -59.43 -8.55
N LYS A 11 38.98 -58.88 -9.15
CA LYS A 11 37.65 -58.89 -8.54
C LYS A 11 37.16 -60.34 -8.46
N ILE A 12 36.79 -60.79 -7.26
CA ILE A 12 36.18 -62.10 -7.07
C ILE A 12 34.89 -62.16 -7.88
N HIS A 13 34.92 -62.98 -8.94
CA HIS A 13 33.83 -63.15 -9.88
C HIS A 13 32.78 -64.11 -9.28
N SER A 14 32.14 -63.67 -8.20
CA SER A 14 31.06 -64.39 -7.52
C SER A 14 29.70 -63.91 -8.04
N ASP A 15 28.76 -64.83 -8.25
CA ASP A 15 27.39 -64.46 -8.61
C ASP A 15 26.73 -63.58 -7.53
N TYR A 16 27.12 -63.74 -6.26
CA TYR A 16 26.64 -62.91 -5.16
C TYR A 16 27.12 -61.46 -5.27
N SER A 17 28.38 -61.22 -5.65
CA SER A 17 28.91 -59.86 -5.79
C SER A 17 28.28 -59.13 -6.97
N LYS A 18 28.00 -59.84 -8.08
CA LYS A 18 27.20 -59.33 -9.21
C LYS A 18 25.78 -58.96 -8.78
N GLN A 19 25.10 -59.86 -8.06
CA GLN A 19 23.73 -59.63 -7.61
C GLN A 19 23.61 -58.41 -6.69
N LYS A 20 24.60 -58.22 -5.78
CA LYS A 20 24.66 -57.04 -4.91
C LYS A 20 24.93 -55.75 -5.69
N GLN A 21 25.83 -55.78 -6.69
CA GLN A 21 26.06 -54.62 -7.58
C GLN A 21 24.81 -54.24 -8.37
N ASP A 22 24.09 -55.21 -8.90
CA ASP A 22 22.85 -54.96 -9.65
C ASP A 22 21.75 -54.37 -8.75
N GLN A 23 21.63 -54.86 -7.51
CA GLN A 23 20.72 -54.27 -6.52
C GLN A 23 21.09 -52.81 -6.20
N GLN A 24 22.39 -52.51 -6.00
CA GLN A 24 22.85 -51.15 -5.76
C GLN A 24 22.60 -50.22 -6.96
N LEU A 25 22.85 -50.68 -8.19
CA LEU A 25 22.56 -49.93 -9.40
C LEU A 25 21.07 -49.67 -9.58
N LYS A 26 20.20 -50.65 -9.29
CA LYS A 26 18.73 -50.47 -9.30
C LYS A 26 18.28 -49.45 -8.26
N GLN A 27 18.84 -49.49 -7.04
CA GLN A 27 18.55 -48.51 -6.00
C GLN A 27 19.03 -47.10 -6.38
N GLN A 28 20.22 -46.95 -6.96
CA GLN A 28 20.71 -45.66 -7.44
C GLN A 28 19.84 -45.10 -8.58
N LYS A 29 19.41 -45.94 -9.52
CA LYS A 29 18.47 -45.53 -10.59
C LYS A 29 17.13 -45.05 -10.01
N ARG A 30 16.58 -45.77 -9.02
CA ARG A 30 15.37 -45.35 -8.28
C ARG A 30 15.58 -44.00 -7.57
N ARG A 31 16.69 -43.83 -6.86
CA ARG A 31 17.01 -42.57 -6.15
C ARG A 31 17.17 -41.40 -7.11
N ARG A 32 17.86 -41.59 -8.25
CA ARG A 32 17.98 -40.54 -9.29
C ARG A 32 16.62 -40.09 -9.81
N GLY A 33 15.68 -41.01 -10.03
CA GLY A 33 14.31 -40.68 -10.43
C GLY A 33 13.57 -39.85 -9.36
N LEU A 34 13.74 -40.22 -8.09
CA LEU A 34 13.15 -39.50 -6.96
C LEU A 34 13.72 -38.08 -6.83
N TYR A 35 15.04 -37.91 -6.83
CA TYR A 35 15.68 -36.60 -6.75
C TYR A 35 15.35 -35.70 -7.94
N ARG A 36 15.20 -36.26 -9.14
CA ARG A 36 14.78 -35.50 -10.32
C ARG A 36 13.35 -34.97 -10.19
N ARG A 37 12.43 -35.77 -9.63
CA ARG A 37 11.06 -35.31 -9.31
C ARG A 37 11.08 -34.26 -8.19
N LEU A 38 11.86 -34.50 -7.13
CA LEU A 38 11.95 -33.60 -5.99
C LEU A 38 12.56 -32.25 -6.37
N SER A 39 13.56 -32.24 -7.25
CA SER A 39 14.17 -31.03 -7.79
C SER A 39 13.16 -30.20 -8.60
N LEU A 40 12.30 -30.83 -9.40
CA LEU A 40 11.22 -30.15 -10.12
C LEU A 40 10.25 -29.47 -9.14
N PHE A 41 9.79 -30.19 -8.11
CA PHE A 41 8.92 -29.61 -7.09
C PHE A 41 9.60 -28.48 -6.31
N PHE A 42 10.89 -28.62 -6.00
CA PHE A 42 11.66 -27.59 -5.31
C PHE A 42 11.81 -26.32 -6.15
N CYS A 43 12.13 -26.45 -7.45
CA CYS A 43 12.16 -25.32 -8.38
C CYS A 43 10.79 -24.63 -8.45
N LEU A 44 9.71 -25.40 -8.54
CA LEU A 44 8.34 -24.86 -8.55
C LEU A 44 8.04 -24.09 -7.25
N ALA A 45 8.37 -24.68 -6.10
CA ALA A 45 8.18 -24.08 -4.78
C ALA A 45 9.01 -22.80 -4.62
N LEU A 46 10.23 -22.74 -5.16
CA LEU A 46 11.04 -21.52 -5.18
C LEU A 46 10.39 -20.41 -6.00
N VAL A 47 9.87 -20.72 -7.19
CA VAL A 47 9.17 -19.72 -8.01
C VAL A 47 7.94 -19.18 -7.28
N PHE A 48 7.11 -20.06 -6.71
CA PHE A 48 5.97 -19.64 -5.90
C PHE A 48 6.39 -18.84 -4.66
N GLY A 49 7.46 -19.25 -3.98
CA GLY A 49 8.00 -18.55 -2.82
C GLY A 49 8.48 -17.14 -3.15
N ILE A 50 9.16 -16.95 -4.28
CA ILE A 50 9.60 -15.62 -4.74
C ILE A 50 8.39 -14.74 -5.07
N LEU A 51 7.40 -15.26 -5.80
CA LEU A 51 6.18 -14.52 -6.13
C LEU A 51 5.42 -14.10 -4.86
N MET A 52 5.23 -15.04 -3.92
CA MET A 52 4.56 -14.76 -2.65
C MET A 52 5.35 -13.73 -1.81
N GLY A 53 6.68 -13.87 -1.74
CA GLY A 53 7.54 -12.93 -1.03
C GLY A 53 7.48 -11.50 -1.60
N LYS A 54 7.47 -11.37 -2.93
CA LYS A 54 7.28 -10.08 -3.61
C LYS A 54 5.93 -9.45 -3.26
N THR A 55 4.84 -10.21 -3.34
CA THR A 55 3.50 -9.69 -3.03
C THR A 55 3.36 -9.19 -1.59
N LEU A 56 4.03 -9.84 -0.63
CA LEU A 56 3.99 -9.43 0.78
C LEU A 56 4.76 -8.14 1.05
N LEU A 57 5.87 -7.92 0.33
CA LEU A 57 6.66 -6.69 0.46
C LEU A 57 5.93 -5.51 -0.20
N ASP A 58 5.39 -5.70 -1.41
CA ASP A 58 4.65 -4.66 -2.13
C ASP A 58 3.39 -4.23 -1.37
N GLN A 59 2.72 -5.17 -0.68
CA GLN A 59 1.56 -4.86 0.15
C GLN A 59 1.85 -3.84 1.26
N ARG A 60 3.05 -3.82 1.84
CA ARG A 60 3.38 -2.86 2.91
C ARG A 60 3.53 -1.43 2.40
N ALA A 61 4.21 -1.25 1.29
CA ALA A 61 4.37 0.07 0.67
C ALA A 61 3.00 0.61 0.19
N ILE A 62 2.19 -0.26 -0.43
CA ILE A 62 0.84 0.09 -0.89
C ILE A 62 -0.07 0.44 0.30
N LEU A 63 0.11 -0.20 1.46
CA LEU A 63 -0.70 0.10 2.65
C LEU A 63 -0.41 1.50 3.19
N GLN A 64 0.86 1.86 3.34
CA GLN A 64 1.24 3.20 3.81
C GLN A 64 0.76 4.30 2.85
N GLU A 65 0.96 4.12 1.54
CA GLU A 65 0.46 5.09 0.55
C GLU A 65 -1.08 5.25 0.62
N LYS A 66 -1.80 4.15 0.87
CA LYS A 66 -3.26 4.18 1.04
C LYS A 66 -3.69 4.88 2.32
N GLU A 67 -2.95 4.71 3.42
CA GLU A 67 -3.22 5.39 4.69
C GLU A 67 -3.00 6.89 4.56
N ASP A 68 -1.87 7.32 4.00
CA ASP A 68 -1.57 8.74 3.78
C ASP A 68 -2.63 9.40 2.88
N ARG A 69 -2.97 8.76 1.76
CA ARG A 69 -4.05 9.26 0.87
C ARG A 69 -5.38 9.34 1.59
N LYS A 70 -5.70 8.37 2.44
CA LYS A 70 -6.95 8.36 3.20
C LYS A 70 -7.01 9.53 4.17
N GLU A 71 -5.93 9.83 4.88
CA GLU A 71 -5.86 10.99 5.77
C GLU A 71 -6.07 12.30 5.02
N VAL A 72 -5.37 12.49 3.89
CA VAL A 72 -5.53 13.69 3.06
C VAL A 72 -6.97 13.86 2.58
N VAL A 73 -7.56 12.81 2.03
CA VAL A 73 -8.96 12.84 1.56
C VAL A 73 -9.94 13.09 2.71
N GLN A 74 -9.70 12.54 3.89
CA GLN A 74 -10.53 12.81 5.07
C GLN A 74 -10.45 14.26 5.53
N GLN A 75 -9.25 14.86 5.51
CA GLN A 75 -9.07 16.28 5.83
C GLN A 75 -9.75 17.18 4.81
N GLU A 76 -9.63 16.89 3.51
CA GLU A 76 -10.33 17.62 2.45
C GLU A 76 -11.85 17.53 2.61
N LEU A 77 -12.36 16.33 2.87
CA LEU A 77 -13.78 16.10 3.11
C LEU A 77 -14.28 16.89 4.33
N ALA A 78 -13.51 16.93 5.42
CA ALA A 78 -13.85 17.71 6.61
C ALA A 78 -13.89 19.22 6.31
N LYS A 79 -12.93 19.74 5.55
CA LYS A 79 -12.91 21.15 5.10
C LYS A 79 -14.12 21.48 4.24
N LEU A 80 -14.40 20.65 3.23
CA LEU A 80 -15.55 20.81 2.32
C LEU A 80 -16.88 20.76 3.07
N LYS A 81 -17.04 19.85 4.04
CA LYS A 81 -18.25 19.81 4.88
C LYS A 81 -18.44 21.08 5.71
N LYS A 82 -17.35 21.60 6.29
CA LYS A 82 -17.42 22.84 7.06
C LYS A 82 -17.78 24.04 6.17
N GLU A 83 -17.22 24.08 4.96
CA GLU A 83 -17.55 25.09 3.97
C GLU A 83 -19.01 24.99 3.52
N GLN A 84 -19.49 23.77 3.25
CA GLN A 84 -20.90 23.51 2.92
C GLN A 84 -21.83 24.02 4.03
N GLN A 85 -21.55 23.69 5.30
CA GLN A 85 -22.36 24.17 6.42
C GLN A 85 -22.38 25.69 6.53
N ARG A 86 -21.21 26.34 6.38
CA ARG A 86 -21.12 27.80 6.39
C ARG A 86 -21.95 28.43 5.26
N LEU A 87 -21.86 27.87 4.05
CA LEU A 87 -22.62 28.36 2.90
C LEU A 87 -24.13 28.12 3.08
N GLU A 88 -24.53 27.00 3.68
CA GLU A 88 -25.94 26.71 3.97
C GLU A 88 -26.51 27.69 5.02
N GLU A 89 -25.75 27.99 6.08
CA GLU A 89 -26.10 29.04 7.03
C GLU A 89 -26.20 30.42 6.37
N GLU A 90 -25.29 30.72 5.44
CA GLU A 90 -25.28 31.99 4.70
C GLU A 90 -26.50 32.09 3.77
N ILE A 91 -26.89 31.02 3.09
CA ILE A 91 -28.11 30.97 2.28
C ILE A 91 -29.35 31.23 3.17
N VAL A 92 -29.42 30.60 4.34
CA VAL A 92 -30.55 30.82 5.27
C VAL A 92 -30.61 32.29 5.71
N LYS A 93 -29.46 32.88 6.06
CA LYS A 93 -29.38 34.31 6.44
C LYS A 93 -29.74 35.23 5.28
N LEU A 94 -29.29 34.93 4.06
CA LEU A 94 -29.59 35.73 2.88
C LEU A 94 -31.04 35.60 2.39
N ASN A 95 -31.81 34.62 2.88
CA ASN A 95 -33.26 34.55 2.67
C ASN A 95 -34.06 35.32 3.72
N ASP A 96 -33.40 35.90 4.73
CA ASP A 96 -34.02 36.69 5.79
C ASP A 96 -33.90 38.20 5.48
N ASP A 97 -35.05 38.85 5.25
CA ASP A 97 -35.12 40.28 4.91
C ASP A 97 -34.47 41.17 5.98
N ASP A 98 -34.53 40.80 7.27
CA ASP A 98 -33.89 41.55 8.35
C ASP A 98 -32.36 41.52 8.25
N TYR A 99 -31.81 40.39 7.78
CA TYR A 99 -30.38 40.23 7.57
C TYR A 99 -29.91 41.00 6.34
N ILE A 100 -30.70 41.00 5.25
CA ILE A 100 -30.44 41.81 4.05
C ILE A 100 -30.47 43.31 4.43
N ALA A 101 -31.46 43.75 5.20
CA ALA A 101 -31.57 45.14 5.65
C ALA A 101 -30.36 45.56 6.52
N LYS A 102 -29.81 44.65 7.35
CA LYS A 102 -28.57 44.90 8.10
C LYS A 102 -27.36 45.07 7.18
N ILE A 103 -27.24 44.26 6.12
CA ILE A 103 -26.18 44.41 5.11
C ILE A 103 -26.35 45.75 4.37
N ALA A 104 -27.57 46.09 3.96
CA ALA A 104 -27.87 47.36 3.29
C ALA A 104 -27.51 48.58 4.17
N ARG A 105 -27.85 48.54 5.46
CA ARG A 105 -27.46 49.58 6.43
C ARG A 105 -25.94 49.66 6.64
N ARG A 106 -25.26 48.52 6.78
CA ARG A 106 -23.81 48.45 7.08
C ARG A 106 -22.92 48.79 5.89
N ASP A 107 -23.18 48.17 4.74
CA ASP A 107 -22.26 48.18 3.60
C ASP A 107 -22.65 49.23 2.55
N TYR A 108 -23.93 49.64 2.54
CA TYR A 108 -24.47 50.57 1.54
C TYR A 108 -25.07 51.84 2.17
N PHE A 109 -24.99 52.01 3.49
CA PHE A 109 -25.56 53.14 4.23
C PHE A 109 -27.03 53.42 3.87
N MET A 110 -27.80 52.36 3.60
CA MET A 110 -29.22 52.47 3.27
C MET A 110 -30.04 52.57 4.56
N SER A 111 -31.00 53.50 4.61
CA SER A 111 -31.86 53.71 5.77
C SER A 111 -33.33 53.87 5.33
N GLU A 112 -34.27 53.51 6.19
CA GLU A 112 -35.71 53.69 5.91
C GLU A 112 -36.16 55.15 6.09
N GLU A 113 -37.37 55.47 5.61
CA GLU A 113 -37.99 56.78 5.85
C GLU A 113 -38.16 56.96 7.38
N ASP A 114 -37.55 58.01 7.93
CA ASP A 114 -37.40 58.34 9.36
C ASP A 114 -36.17 57.76 10.12
N GLU A 115 -35.21 57.12 9.46
CA GLU A 115 -33.92 56.73 10.05
C GLU A 115 -32.81 57.78 9.80
N ILE A 116 -31.94 58.03 10.81
CA ILE A 116 -30.80 58.97 10.71
C ILE A 116 -29.47 58.18 10.71
N ILE A 117 -28.67 58.34 9.65
CA ILE A 117 -27.38 57.66 9.50
C ILE A 117 -26.28 58.46 10.21
N PHE A 118 -25.56 57.81 11.14
CA PHE A 118 -24.38 58.37 11.78
C PHE A 118 -23.12 57.74 11.16
N ASN A 119 -22.30 58.55 10.48
CA ASN A 119 -21.00 58.12 10.00
C ASN A 119 -19.96 58.39 11.09
N ILE A 120 -19.48 57.33 11.76
CA ILE A 120 -18.38 57.43 12.71
C ILE A 120 -17.10 57.30 11.88
N PRO A 121 -16.20 58.30 11.88
CA PRO A 121 -14.93 58.18 11.19
C PRO A 121 -14.15 57.00 11.78
N ASP A 122 -13.76 56.05 10.93
CA ASP A 122 -12.94 54.92 11.36
C ASP A 122 -11.58 55.45 11.88
N ASP A 123 -11.20 55.02 13.09
CA ASP A 123 -9.91 55.36 13.74
C ASP A 123 -8.67 54.91 12.92
N SER A 124 -8.85 54.26 11.77
CA SER A 124 -7.78 53.89 10.84
C SER A 124 -7.40 54.96 9.81
N SER A 125 -8.05 56.12 9.81
CA SER A 125 -7.70 57.25 8.92
C SER A 125 -7.26 58.52 9.66
N SER A 126 -6.53 58.35 10.77
CA SER A 126 -5.79 59.44 11.41
C SER A 126 -4.29 59.22 11.17
N ASP A 127 -3.81 59.72 10.03
CA ASP A 127 -2.40 60.13 9.86
C ASP A 127 -2.26 61.60 10.28
#